data_AF-A0A7V9BRM7-F1
#
_entry.id   AF-A0A7V9BRM7-F1
#
_cell.length_a   1.000
_cell.length_b   1.000
_cell.length_c   1.000
_cell.angle_alpha   90.00
_cell.angle_beta   90.00
_cell.angle_gamma   90.00
#
_symmetry.space_group_name_H-M   'P 1'
#
loop_
_entity.id
_entity.type
_entity.pdbx_description
1 polymer ?
#
loop_
_entity_poly.entity_id
_entity_poly.type
_entity_poly.pdbx_seq_one_letter_code
_entity_poly.pdbx_strand_id
1 'polypeptide(L)'
;MADADLGALFEEVARYAAGFIEGLPDRPVRSSASLDEVRVAFEAPLPESGLEPQTIIQELTTAAEPGLLATPGGRFFGFVIGGAMPVTVAADWLAAIWDQNAGLYVASPAASVVEDVAGRWLVELLGLPQGSSFGFVTGGQMANFTGLAAARHHVLEQEGWNVQEKGLQGAPVVRVLANETRHDTIDRS
;
A
#
# COMPACT_ATOMS: atom_id res chain seq x y z
N MET A 1 9.13 -10.70 -25.58
CA MET A 1 8.45 -11.68 -24.72
C MET A 1 8.22 -12.94 -25.54
N ALA A 2 9.28 -13.73 -25.77
CA ALA A 2 9.14 -15.02 -26.41
C ALA A 2 8.60 -16.00 -25.37
N ASP A 3 7.47 -16.65 -25.69
CA ASP A 3 6.93 -17.92 -25.19
C ASP A 3 7.26 -18.35 -23.74
N ALA A 4 7.26 -17.41 -22.78
CA ALA A 4 7.31 -17.77 -21.38
C ALA A 4 6.03 -18.52 -21.04
N ASP A 5 6.16 -19.73 -20.50
CA ASP A 5 5.03 -20.46 -19.93
C ASP A 5 4.51 -19.68 -18.72
N LEU A 6 3.55 -18.79 -18.97
CA LEU A 6 2.93 -17.95 -17.96
C LEU A 6 2.26 -18.79 -16.88
N GLY A 7 1.70 -19.95 -17.25
CA GLY A 7 1.12 -20.89 -16.30
C GLY A 7 2.17 -21.38 -15.31
N ALA A 8 3.28 -21.90 -15.81
CA ALA A 8 4.39 -22.36 -14.98
C ALA A 8 4.96 -21.23 -14.10
N LEU A 9 5.10 -20.01 -14.65
CA LEU A 9 5.59 -18.85 -13.90
C LEU A 9 4.69 -18.49 -12.71
N PHE A 10 3.37 -18.37 -12.93
CA PHE A 10 2.44 -18.04 -11.85
C PHE A 10 2.28 -19.20 -10.85
N GLU A 11 2.33 -20.45 -11.30
CA GLU A 11 2.32 -21.62 -10.42
C GLU A 11 3.55 -21.68 -9.49
N GLU A 12 4.73 -21.29 -9.99
CA GLU A 12 5.95 -21.18 -9.19
C GLU A 12 5.78 -20.16 -8.06
N VAL A 13 5.28 -18.95 -8.37
CA VAL A 13 5.02 -17.90 -7.38
C VAL A 13 3.93 -18.32 -6.40
N ALA A 14 2.85 -18.96 -6.87
CA ALA A 14 1.79 -19.53 -6.03
C ALA A 14 2.33 -20.53 -5.01
N ARG A 15 3.20 -21.44 -5.46
CA ARG A 15 3.82 -22.45 -4.58
C ARG A 15 4.75 -21.80 -3.56
N TYR A 16 5.57 -20.83 -3.97
CA TYR A 16 6.43 -20.08 -3.06
C TYR A 16 5.60 -19.33 -2.00
N ALA A 17 4.54 -18.62 -2.42
CA ALA A 17 3.69 -17.85 -1.52
C ALA A 17 2.99 -18.73 -0.47
N ALA A 18 2.44 -19.88 -0.90
CA ALA A 18 1.84 -20.85 0.02
C ALA A 18 2.87 -21.36 1.03
N GLY A 19 4.04 -21.81 0.58
CA GLY A 19 5.11 -22.29 1.46
C GLY A 19 5.62 -21.23 2.45
N PHE A 20 5.72 -19.97 2.01
CA PHE A 20 6.11 -18.86 2.89
C PHE A 20 5.09 -18.66 4.01
N ILE A 21 3.79 -18.60 3.68
CA ILE A 21 2.69 -18.36 4.64
C ILE A 21 2.55 -19.56 5.60
N GLU A 22 2.58 -20.78 5.09
CA GLU A 22 2.49 -22.01 5.89
C GLU A 22 3.68 -22.16 6.85
N GLY A 23 4.87 -21.70 6.44
CA GLY A 23 6.08 -21.74 7.27
C GLY A 23 6.20 -20.65 8.32
N LEU A 24 5.33 -19.63 8.33
CA LEU A 24 5.39 -18.50 9.28
C LEU A 24 5.55 -18.90 10.76
N PRO A 25 4.91 -19.97 11.28
CA PRO A 25 5.07 -20.38 12.67
C PRO A 25 6.52 -20.61 13.09
N ASP A 26 7.37 -21.09 12.18
CA ASP A 26 8.77 -21.46 12.46
C ASP A 26 9.79 -20.44 11.92
N ARG A 27 9.38 -19.52 11.04
CA ARG A 27 10.29 -18.53 10.42
C ARG A 27 10.78 -17.44 11.41
N PRO A 28 12.04 -17.01 11.35
CA PRO A 28 12.53 -15.94 12.22
C PRO A 28 11.80 -14.60 12.03
N VAL A 29 11.62 -13.86 13.13
CA VAL A 29 11.09 -12.48 13.14
C VAL A 29 12.20 -11.43 13.12
N ARG A 30 13.41 -11.85 12.76
CA ARG A 30 14.61 -11.04 12.59
C ARG A 30 15.32 -11.48 11.32
N SER A 31 16.09 -10.59 10.70
CA SER A 31 16.96 -10.98 9.60
C SER A 31 18.05 -11.95 10.09
N SER A 32 18.45 -12.86 9.22
CA SER A 32 19.59 -13.77 9.42
C SER A 32 20.90 -13.21 8.86
N ALA A 33 20.85 -12.07 8.17
CA ALA A 33 21.98 -11.42 7.52
C ALA A 33 22.09 -9.93 7.94
N SER A 34 23.28 -9.37 7.78
CA SER A 34 23.55 -7.94 7.92
C SER A 34 23.08 -7.16 6.67
N LEU A 35 23.02 -5.83 6.78
CA LEU A 35 22.69 -4.95 5.66
C LEU A 35 23.61 -5.18 4.46
N ASP A 36 24.92 -5.32 4.71
CA ASP A 36 25.91 -5.49 3.66
C ASP A 36 25.77 -6.86 2.98
N GLU A 37 25.49 -7.93 3.75
CA GLU A 37 25.23 -9.26 3.20
C GLU A 37 23.94 -9.30 2.35
N VAL A 38 22.85 -8.69 2.83
CA VAL A 38 21.61 -8.59 2.03
C VAL A 38 21.88 -7.78 0.76
N ARG A 39 22.61 -6.66 0.86
CA ARG A 39 22.92 -5.83 -0.30
C ARG A 39 23.71 -6.62 -1.35
N VAL A 40 24.77 -7.31 -0.94
CA VAL A 40 25.59 -8.15 -1.85
C VAL A 40 24.74 -9.22 -2.54
N ALA A 41 23.71 -9.76 -1.88
CA ALA A 41 22.81 -10.74 -2.50
C ALA A 41 21.97 -10.17 -3.66
N PHE A 42 21.69 -8.86 -3.66
CA PHE A 42 20.95 -8.17 -4.72
C PHE A 42 21.85 -7.43 -5.72
N GLU A 43 23.12 -7.24 -5.41
CA GLU A 43 24.05 -6.50 -6.26
C GLU A 43 24.43 -7.32 -7.50
N ALA A 44 23.91 -6.89 -8.64
CA ALA A 44 24.34 -7.33 -9.96
C ALA A 44 24.41 -6.12 -10.91
N PRO A 45 25.30 -6.14 -11.92
CA PRO A 45 25.27 -5.14 -12.98
C PRO A 45 23.90 -5.13 -13.69
N LEU A 46 23.44 -3.95 -14.13
CA LEU A 46 22.25 -3.83 -14.96
C LEU A 46 22.47 -4.65 -16.25
N PRO A 47 21.63 -5.67 -16.54
CA PRO A 47 21.86 -6.53 -17.69
C PRO A 47 21.56 -5.79 -19.00
N GLU A 48 22.40 -6.00 -20.03
CA GLU A 48 22.21 -5.41 -21.38
C GLU A 48 21.07 -6.08 -22.17
N SER A 49 20.67 -7.29 -21.76
CA SER A 49 19.59 -8.08 -22.36
C SER A 49 18.64 -8.62 -21.29
N GLY A 50 17.40 -8.90 -21.66
CA GLY A 50 16.43 -9.52 -20.75
C GLY A 50 16.88 -10.91 -20.28
N LEU A 51 16.48 -11.27 -19.06
CA LEU A 51 16.63 -12.61 -18.50
C LEU A 51 15.33 -13.40 -18.66
N GLU A 52 15.43 -14.73 -18.54
CA GLU A 52 14.26 -15.60 -18.48
C GLU A 52 13.41 -15.27 -17.24
N PRO A 53 12.08 -15.14 -17.34
CA PRO A 53 11.22 -14.73 -16.21
C PRO A 53 11.36 -15.60 -14.96
N GLN A 54 11.47 -16.92 -15.13
CA GLN A 54 11.65 -17.86 -14.01
C GLN A 54 12.98 -17.64 -13.30
N THR A 55 14.06 -17.37 -14.04
CA THR A 55 15.36 -17.02 -13.46
C THR A 55 15.24 -15.78 -12.58
N ILE A 56 14.50 -14.76 -13.02
CA ILE A 56 14.28 -13.53 -12.24
C ILE A 56 13.57 -13.84 -10.92
N ILE A 57 12.50 -14.64 -10.93
CA ILE A 57 11.76 -15.02 -9.72
C ILE A 57 12.65 -15.84 -8.75
N GLN A 58 13.44 -16.77 -9.27
CA GLN A 58 14.33 -17.61 -8.48
C GLN A 58 15.45 -16.80 -7.83
N GLU A 59 16.11 -15.93 -8.59
CA GLU A 59 17.14 -15.04 -8.07
C GLU A 59 16.56 -14.08 -7.02
N LEU A 60 15.40 -13.48 -7.29
CA LEU A 60 14.72 -12.56 -6.36
C LEU A 60 14.37 -13.24 -5.03
N THR A 61 13.70 -14.40 -5.09
CA THR A 61 13.28 -15.11 -3.87
C THR A 61 14.47 -15.62 -3.08
N THR A 62 15.52 -16.12 -3.75
CA THR A 62 16.76 -16.57 -3.09
C THR A 62 17.51 -15.41 -2.43
N ALA A 63 17.68 -14.29 -3.15
CA ALA A 63 18.39 -13.12 -2.63
C ALA A 63 17.64 -12.44 -1.46
N ALA A 64 16.30 -12.44 -1.50
CA ALA A 64 15.47 -11.85 -0.46
C ALA A 64 15.49 -12.64 0.85
N GLU A 65 15.57 -13.97 0.78
CA GLU A 65 15.32 -14.88 1.93
C GLU A 65 16.09 -14.51 3.22
N PRO A 66 17.39 -14.15 3.21
CA PRO A 66 18.11 -13.78 4.44
C PRO A 66 17.61 -12.46 5.07
N GLY A 67 17.04 -11.57 4.26
CA GLY A 67 16.51 -10.27 4.67
C GLY A 67 15.02 -10.30 5.04
N LEU A 68 14.28 -11.35 4.68
CA LEU A 68 12.85 -11.44 4.96
C LEU A 68 12.58 -11.75 6.44
N LEU A 69 11.72 -10.93 7.05
CA LEU A 69 11.19 -11.18 8.38
C LEU A 69 9.81 -11.84 8.26
N ALA A 70 9.47 -12.72 9.20
CA ALA A 70 8.14 -13.30 9.35
C ALA A 70 7.11 -12.28 9.90
N THR A 71 7.08 -11.08 9.32
CA THR A 71 6.21 -9.96 9.71
C THR A 71 4.72 -10.29 9.71
N PRO A 72 4.18 -11.09 8.76
CA PRO A 72 2.77 -11.49 8.81
C PRO A 72 2.45 -12.55 9.87
N GLY A 73 3.47 -13.14 10.52
CA GLY A 73 3.30 -14.20 11.50
C GLY A 73 2.97 -13.67 12.89
N GLY A 74 2.24 -14.47 13.68
CA GLY A 74 1.79 -14.08 15.03
C GLY A 74 2.88 -13.88 16.10
N ARG A 75 4.16 -13.97 15.72
CA ARG A 75 5.33 -13.75 16.61
C ARG A 75 6.00 -12.40 16.38
N PHE A 76 5.59 -11.63 15.38
CA PHE A 76 6.14 -10.31 15.09
C PHE A 76 5.34 -9.22 15.80
N PHE A 77 5.97 -8.51 16.74
CA PHE A 77 5.34 -7.46 17.55
C PHE A 77 6.01 -6.08 17.35
N GLY A 78 6.72 -5.90 16.24
CA GLY A 78 7.40 -4.65 15.92
C GLY A 78 6.47 -3.68 15.20
N PHE A 79 6.58 -2.39 15.54
CA PHE A 79 5.88 -1.30 14.85
C PHE A 79 4.35 -1.47 14.80
N VAL A 80 3.70 -0.69 13.94
CA VAL A 80 2.27 -0.83 13.60
C VAL A 80 2.20 -1.57 12.26
N ILE A 81 2.65 -2.82 12.23
CA ILE A 81 2.61 -3.66 11.03
C ILE A 81 1.74 -4.89 11.33
N GLY A 82 0.64 -5.02 10.58
CA GLY A 82 -0.22 -6.19 10.61
C GLY A 82 0.14 -7.21 9.54
N GLY A 83 -0.36 -8.44 9.71
CA GLY A 83 -0.30 -9.47 8.68
C GLY A 83 -1.45 -9.34 7.69
N ALA A 84 -1.17 -9.57 6.40
CA ALA A 84 -2.20 -9.70 5.38
C ALA A 84 -2.95 -11.03 5.54
N MET A 85 -4.25 -11.05 5.25
CA MET A 85 -5.00 -12.30 5.14
C MET A 85 -4.65 -12.98 3.80
N PRO A 86 -4.55 -14.32 3.73
CA PRO A 86 -4.22 -14.99 2.46
C PRO A 86 -5.15 -14.63 1.30
N VAL A 87 -6.45 -14.44 1.58
CA VAL A 87 -7.43 -14.00 0.58
C VAL A 87 -7.18 -12.59 0.06
N THR A 88 -6.66 -11.67 0.91
CA THR A 88 -6.36 -10.30 0.46
C THR A 88 -5.12 -10.28 -0.42
N VAL A 89 -4.13 -11.14 -0.16
CA VAL A 89 -2.96 -11.31 -1.03
C VAL A 89 -3.38 -11.87 -2.39
N ALA A 90 -4.26 -12.88 -2.41
CA ALA A 90 -4.78 -13.43 -3.66
C ALA A 90 -5.59 -12.40 -4.46
N ALA A 91 -6.39 -11.57 -3.79
CA ALA A 91 -7.12 -10.48 -4.44
C ALA A 91 -6.17 -9.41 -5.01
N ASP A 92 -5.07 -9.10 -4.32
CA ASP A 92 -4.05 -8.16 -4.78
C ASP A 92 -3.33 -8.66 -6.04
N TRP A 93 -3.12 -9.98 -6.16
CA TRP A 93 -2.62 -10.57 -7.41
C TRP A 93 -3.58 -10.34 -8.58
N LEU A 94 -4.90 -10.47 -8.35
CA LEU A 94 -5.89 -10.16 -9.38
C LEU A 94 -5.86 -8.68 -9.77
N ALA A 95 -5.74 -7.77 -8.78
CA ALA A 95 -5.62 -6.34 -9.04
C ALA A 95 -4.39 -6.03 -9.90
N ALA A 96 -3.24 -6.63 -9.58
CA ALA A 96 -2.00 -6.49 -10.36
C ALA A 96 -2.12 -7.08 -11.77
N ILE A 97 -2.78 -8.24 -11.92
CA ILE A 97 -2.99 -8.88 -13.23
C ILE A 97 -3.94 -8.05 -14.11
N TRP A 98 -4.99 -7.46 -13.54
CA TRP A 98 -5.93 -6.63 -14.29
C TRP A 98 -5.32 -5.30 -14.71
N ASP A 99 -4.35 -4.77 -13.95
CA ASP A 99 -3.56 -3.56 -14.26
C ASP A 99 -4.41 -2.39 -14.74
N GLN A 100 -5.46 -2.07 -13.97
CA GLN A 100 -6.44 -1.05 -14.35
C GLN A 100 -6.19 0.28 -13.63
N ASN A 101 -6.30 1.39 -14.36
CA ASN A 101 -6.29 2.73 -13.78
C ASN A 101 -7.68 3.11 -13.25
N ALA A 102 -7.82 3.18 -11.93
CA ALA A 102 -9.09 3.50 -11.26
C ALA A 102 -9.41 5.00 -11.14
N GLY A 103 -8.57 5.89 -11.71
CA GLY A 103 -8.74 7.35 -11.57
C GLY A 103 -9.92 7.93 -12.35
N LEU A 104 -10.45 7.21 -13.34
CA LEU A 104 -11.64 7.60 -14.11
C LEU A 104 -12.54 6.38 -14.33
N TYR A 105 -13.84 6.56 -14.13
CA TYR A 105 -14.82 5.48 -14.33
C TYR A 105 -14.73 4.83 -15.71
N VAL A 106 -14.54 5.62 -16.77
CA VAL A 106 -14.40 5.11 -18.14
C VAL A 106 -13.14 4.27 -18.35
N ALA A 107 -12.09 4.51 -17.56
CA ALA A 107 -10.84 3.77 -17.64
C ALA A 107 -10.92 2.43 -16.89
N SER A 108 -11.69 2.35 -15.80
CA SER A 108 -11.95 1.10 -15.10
C SER A 108 -13.28 1.08 -14.33
N PRO A 109 -14.38 0.70 -15.00
CA PRO A 109 -15.70 0.66 -14.35
C PRO A 109 -15.74 -0.30 -13.15
N ALA A 110 -15.08 -1.46 -13.27
CA ALA A 110 -15.04 -2.47 -12.21
C ALA A 110 -14.30 -1.96 -10.96
N ALA A 111 -13.12 -1.36 -11.13
CA ALA A 111 -12.36 -0.82 -10.00
C ALA A 111 -13.14 0.30 -9.30
N SER A 112 -13.75 1.22 -10.06
CA SER A 112 -14.57 2.30 -9.49
C SER A 112 -15.78 1.78 -8.70
N VAL A 113 -16.48 0.75 -9.20
CA VAL A 113 -17.66 0.19 -8.50
C VAL A 113 -17.24 -0.60 -7.26
N VAL A 114 -16.14 -1.37 -7.33
CA VAL A 114 -15.63 -2.09 -6.16
C VAL A 114 -15.22 -1.11 -5.06
N GLU A 115 -14.54 -0.01 -5.42
CA GLU A 115 -14.18 1.04 -4.46
C GLU A 115 -15.42 1.69 -3.83
N ASP A 116 -16.44 2.02 -4.62
CA ASP A 116 -17.69 2.60 -4.14
C ASP A 116 -18.42 1.67 -3.16
N VAL A 117 -18.51 0.38 -3.46
CA VAL A 117 -19.13 -0.61 -2.58
C VAL A 117 -18.32 -0.82 -1.30
N ALA A 118 -17.00 -0.98 -1.42
CA ALA A 118 -16.12 -1.17 -0.26
C ALA A 118 -16.13 0.06 0.67
N GLY A 119 -16.13 1.26 0.10
CA GLY A 119 -16.25 2.51 0.86
C GLY A 119 -17.56 2.61 1.64
N ARG A 120 -18.69 2.22 1.03
CA ARG A 120 -19.99 2.15 1.74
C ARG A 120 -19.98 1.13 2.88
N TRP A 121 -19.38 -0.03 2.68
CA TRP A 121 -19.21 -1.02 3.75
C TRP A 121 -18.36 -0.47 4.90
N LEU A 122 -17.31 0.31 4.63
CA LEU A 122 -16.52 0.96 5.69
C LEU A 122 -17.34 2.01 6.45
N VAL A 123 -18.13 2.82 5.75
CA VAL A 123 -19.06 3.79 6.38
C VAL A 123 -20.03 3.08 7.32
N GLU A 124 -20.62 1.97 6.88
CA GLU A 124 -21.53 1.15 7.70
C GLU A 124 -20.80 0.49 8.88
N LEU A 125 -19.68 -0.18 8.62
CA LEU A 125 -18.90 -0.92 9.63
C LEU A 125 -18.42 0.00 10.75
N LEU A 126 -18.06 1.24 10.43
CA LEU A 126 -17.60 2.24 11.39
C LEU A 126 -18.76 3.03 12.04
N GLY A 127 -20.00 2.80 11.63
CA GLY A 127 -21.18 3.50 12.16
C GLY A 127 -21.20 4.99 11.85
N LEU A 128 -20.62 5.41 10.72
CA LEU A 128 -20.55 6.82 10.33
C LEU A 128 -21.90 7.34 9.81
N PRO A 129 -22.16 8.67 9.87
CA PRO A 129 -23.40 9.24 9.37
C PRO A 129 -23.67 8.90 7.90
N GLN A 130 -24.94 8.67 7.57
CA GLN A 130 -25.37 8.48 6.19
C GLN A 130 -25.02 9.72 5.36
N GLY A 131 -24.41 9.50 4.19
CA GLY A 131 -23.89 10.58 3.34
C GLY A 131 -22.44 10.97 3.60
N SER A 132 -21.75 10.30 4.54
CA SER A 132 -20.30 10.41 4.66
C SER A 132 -19.62 10.03 3.35
N SER A 133 -18.70 10.86 2.88
CA SER A 133 -17.83 10.56 1.75
C SER A 133 -16.69 9.64 2.19
N PHE A 134 -16.08 8.95 1.23
CA PHE A 134 -14.92 8.09 1.44
C PHE A 134 -13.96 8.24 0.25
N GLY A 135 -12.71 7.83 0.47
CA GLY A 135 -11.70 7.74 -0.57
C GLY A 135 -10.53 6.89 -0.08
N PHE A 136 -10.01 6.03 -0.95
CA PHE A 136 -8.85 5.22 -0.65
C PHE A 136 -7.58 5.99 -1.02
N VAL A 137 -6.57 5.92 -0.15
CA VAL A 137 -5.30 6.63 -0.30
C VAL A 137 -4.14 5.70 0.01
N THR A 138 -2.95 6.07 -0.41
CA THR A 138 -1.74 5.23 -0.32
C THR A 138 -1.18 5.04 1.09
N GLY A 139 -1.83 5.59 2.12
CA GLY A 139 -1.47 5.38 3.52
C GLY A 139 -1.97 6.47 4.46
N GLY A 140 -1.71 6.30 5.76
CA GLY A 140 -2.20 7.20 6.81
C GLY A 140 -1.74 8.65 6.69
N GLN A 141 -0.54 8.90 6.14
CA GLN A 141 -0.09 10.28 5.86
C GLN A 141 -0.99 10.96 4.83
N MET A 142 -1.28 10.29 3.72
CA MET A 142 -2.15 10.85 2.69
C MET A 142 -3.59 10.98 3.17
N ALA A 143 -4.05 10.12 4.08
CA ALA A 143 -5.35 10.27 4.72
C ALA A 143 -5.42 11.57 5.56
N ASN A 144 -4.39 11.83 6.37
CA ASN A 144 -4.27 13.06 7.15
C ASN A 144 -4.16 14.29 6.26
N PHE A 145 -3.29 14.25 5.24
CA PHE A 145 -3.14 15.33 4.26
C PHE A 145 -4.47 15.68 3.58
N THR A 146 -5.17 14.68 3.04
CA THR A 146 -6.45 14.88 2.36
C THR A 146 -7.51 15.41 3.33
N GLY A 147 -7.60 14.86 4.55
CA GLY A 147 -8.52 15.32 5.57
C GLY A 147 -8.27 16.76 6.01
N LEU A 148 -7.02 17.13 6.27
CA LEU A 148 -6.63 18.49 6.65
C LEU A 148 -6.83 19.47 5.49
N ALA A 149 -6.55 19.06 4.25
CA ALA A 149 -6.83 19.86 3.07
C ALA A 149 -8.34 20.12 2.92
N ALA A 150 -9.19 19.11 3.06
CA ALA A 150 -10.65 19.26 3.00
C ALA A 150 -11.17 20.18 4.12
N ALA A 151 -10.69 19.98 5.35
CA ALA A 151 -11.03 20.84 6.49
C ALA A 151 -10.62 22.30 6.26
N ARG A 152 -9.40 22.54 5.75
CA ARG A 152 -8.90 23.88 5.41
C ARG A 152 -9.78 24.57 4.38
N HIS A 153 -10.18 23.87 3.31
CA HIS A 153 -11.09 24.42 2.31
C HIS A 153 -12.42 24.84 2.96
N HIS A 154 -13.01 23.95 3.75
CA HIS A 154 -14.29 24.21 4.39
C HIS A 154 -14.25 25.43 5.34
N VAL A 155 -13.27 25.50 6.25
CA VAL A 155 -13.22 26.61 7.22
C VAL A 155 -12.88 27.96 6.57
N LEU A 156 -12.07 27.97 5.51
CA LEU A 156 -11.77 29.19 4.77
C LEU A 156 -12.99 29.66 3.96
N GLU A 157 -13.76 28.74 3.38
CA GLU A 157 -15.01 29.06 2.70
C GLU A 157 -16.03 29.68 3.67
N GLN A 158 -16.14 29.16 4.90
CA GLN A 158 -17.02 29.74 5.93
C GLN A 158 -16.65 31.20 6.28
N GLU A 159 -15.36 31.56 6.17
CA GLU A 159 -14.86 32.93 6.35
C GLU A 159 -14.89 33.76 5.05
N GLY A 160 -15.52 33.26 3.99
CA GLY A 160 -15.64 33.95 2.70
C GLY A 160 -14.34 33.97 1.87
N TRP A 161 -13.37 33.11 2.19
CA TRP A 161 -12.11 32.99 1.44
C TRP A 161 -12.10 31.78 0.50
N ASN A 162 -12.22 32.03 -0.81
CA ASN A 162 -12.04 30.99 -1.83
C ASN A 162 -10.54 30.70 -2.05
N VAL A 163 -10.03 29.66 -1.39
CA VAL A 163 -8.62 29.24 -1.49
C VAL A 163 -8.24 28.71 -2.87
N GLN A 164 -9.19 28.15 -3.63
CA GLN A 164 -8.91 27.59 -4.96
C GLN A 164 -8.58 28.68 -5.97
N GLU A 165 -9.20 29.86 -5.84
CA GLU A 165 -8.97 31.01 -6.72
C GLU A 165 -7.86 31.93 -6.19
N LYS A 166 -7.82 32.16 -4.87
CA LYS A 166 -6.95 33.17 -4.26
C LYS A 166 -5.65 32.62 -3.69
N GLY A 167 -5.53 31.30 -3.58
CA GLY A 167 -4.42 30.66 -2.87
C GLY A 167 -4.46 30.93 -1.35
N LEU A 168 -3.34 30.65 -0.68
CA LEU A 168 -3.21 30.78 0.77
C LEU A 168 -2.60 32.12 1.21
N GLN A 169 -1.94 32.84 0.31
CA GLN A 169 -1.34 34.12 0.63
C GLN A 169 -2.44 35.15 0.94
N GLY A 170 -2.44 35.66 2.17
CA GLY A 170 -3.46 36.60 2.65
C GLY A 170 -4.75 35.96 3.17
N ALA A 171 -4.83 34.62 3.19
CA ALA A 171 -5.95 33.91 3.79
C ALA A 171 -5.98 34.11 5.32
N PRO A 172 -7.17 34.03 5.95
CA PRO A 172 -7.29 33.90 7.40
C PRO A 172 -6.41 32.77 7.96
N VAL A 173 -5.86 32.97 9.16
CA VAL A 173 -5.01 31.97 9.82
C VAL A 173 -5.85 30.78 10.24
N VAL A 174 -5.51 29.61 9.71
CA VAL A 174 -6.13 28.33 10.12
C VAL A 174 -5.36 27.74 11.29
N ARG A 175 -6.04 27.48 12.39
CA ARG A 175 -5.47 26.82 13.57
C ARG A 175 -5.77 25.33 13.53
N VAL A 176 -4.72 24.50 13.54
CA VAL A 176 -4.81 23.05 13.69
C VAL A 176 -4.56 22.68 15.15
N LEU A 177 -5.42 21.85 15.72
CA LEU A 177 -5.27 21.33 17.09
C LEU A 177 -5.01 19.84 17.01
N ALA A 178 -3.99 19.36 17.71
CA ALA A 178 -3.64 17.95 17.81
C ALA A 178 -3.02 17.68 19.18
N ASN A 179 -3.04 16.42 19.63
CA ASN A 179 -2.44 16.04 20.91
C ASN A 179 -0.91 16.07 20.85
N GLU A 180 -0.27 16.06 22.03
CA GLU A 180 1.19 16.05 22.16
C GLU A 180 1.81 14.76 21.61
N THR A 181 1.04 13.66 21.59
CA THR A 181 1.47 12.33 21.12
C THR A 181 0.99 12.01 19.70
N ARG A 182 0.72 13.03 18.89
CA ARG A 182 0.26 12.83 17.50
C ARG A 182 1.35 12.16 16.67
N HIS A 183 0.94 11.45 15.63
CA HIS A 183 1.88 10.90 14.67
C HIS A 183 2.52 12.03 13.84
N ASP A 184 3.82 11.94 13.56
CA ASP A 184 4.60 12.95 12.80
C ASP A 184 3.98 13.32 11.44
N THR A 185 3.15 12.44 10.88
CA THR A 185 2.44 12.71 9.63
C THR A 185 1.49 13.91 9.72
N ILE A 186 0.98 14.26 10.91
CA ILE A 186 0.16 15.47 11.08
C ILE A 186 0.99 16.73 10.78
N ASP A 187 2.24 16.77 11.26
CA ASP A 187 3.11 17.95 11.08
C ASP A 187 3.66 18.06 9.65
N ARG A 188 3.64 16.95 8.89
CA ARG A 188 4.05 16.87 7.48
C ARG A 188 2.90 17.04 6.48
N SER A 189 1.66 17.15 6.96
CA SER A 189 0.45 17.26 6.13
C SER A 189 0.09 18.70 5.77
#